data_AF-A0A9N8DNA8-F1
#
_entry.id   AF-A0A9N8DNA8-F1
#
_cell.length_a   1.000
_cell.length_b   1.000
_cell.length_c   1.000
_cell.angle_alpha   90.00
_cell.angle_beta   90.00
_cell.angle_gamma   90.00
#
_symmetry.space_group_name_H-M   'P 1'
#
loop_
_entity.id
_entity.type
_entity.pdbx_description
1 polymer ?
#
loop_
_entity_poly.entity_id
_entity_poly.type
_entity_poly.pdbx_seq_one_letter_code
_entity_poly.pdbx_strand_id
1 'polypeptide(L)'
;MSHTQTERYALRRLHIDWKELEEEKENLTTVAALPTSNMFIWHCNLRPDYGPYAGTIFHLILQFPKTYPNSPPAVELGSSLPNHPNVFDDNLEDPNWRTVCPSSLWICLDLLKQRYVSTPYAGWTSAYSILSVILQLQSFLFAENIPQDWGGYQSVSASRSLMDKAVRDAESFRFGIEPHDGGVVEHTHENPWPPLPKYVGETGYQVRGRRKSQTMHVTSPSVRPQISSERQQLEPLKLAIDSEEVPVLGSEAPESTTISKMSTLTTALPPDVQSSIFTFLGPKELLRVRDVCSHWRKVLFTYNLFERSQIMCYHSKVKLDDKDAVLGFGLKVEYYPGGNALKAVSSPLDLLSMEAFEGEGVRTGVWRGDQERFDYFLPLIFSTNSGQG
;
A
#
# COMPACT_ATOMS: atom_id res chain seq x y z
N MET A 1 27.96 13.94 0.71
CA MET A 1 27.27 15.22 0.95
C MET A 1 26.52 15.13 2.26
N SER A 2 26.46 16.20 3.07
CA SER A 2 25.70 16.17 4.33
C SER A 2 24.21 16.33 4.05
N HIS A 3 23.41 15.30 4.32
CA HIS A 3 21.96 15.38 4.20
C HIS A 3 21.36 16.34 5.23
N THR A 4 20.34 17.10 4.82
CA THR A 4 19.53 17.91 5.75
C THR A 4 18.75 16.99 6.69
N GLN A 5 18.27 17.51 7.82
CA GLN A 5 17.49 16.70 8.76
C GLN A 5 16.20 16.16 8.12
N THR A 6 15.47 17.02 7.40
CA THR A 6 14.26 16.65 6.64
C THR A 6 14.54 15.52 5.64
N GLU A 7 15.64 15.61 4.90
CA GLU A 7 16.04 14.57 3.95
C GLU A 7 16.33 13.23 4.64
N ARG A 8 16.91 13.24 5.85
CA ARG A 8 17.16 12.00 6.60
C ARG A 8 15.86 11.33 7.05
N TYR A 9 14.83 12.10 7.42
CA TYR A 9 13.52 11.54 7.75
C TYR A 9 12.86 10.92 6.51
N ALA A 10 12.89 11.64 5.38
CA ALA A 10 12.37 11.13 4.11
C ALA A 10 13.06 9.84 3.68
N LEU A 11 14.39 9.76 3.78
CA LEU A 11 15.15 8.54 3.49
C LEU A 11 14.75 7.37 4.40
N ARG A 12 14.56 7.61 5.72
CA ARG A 12 14.08 6.57 6.64
C ARG A 12 12.69 6.07 6.25
N ARG A 13 11.78 6.99 5.95
CA ARG A 13 10.42 6.65 5.51
C ARG A 13 10.43 5.82 4.22
N LEU A 14 11.19 6.25 3.20
CA LEU A 14 11.31 5.55 1.92
C LEU A 14 11.91 4.14 2.08
N HIS A 15 12.86 3.97 2.99
CA HIS A 15 13.40 2.65 3.28
C HIS A 15 12.35 1.72 3.92
N ILE A 16 11.48 2.25 4.78
CA ILE A 16 10.36 1.50 5.35
C ILE A 16 9.38 1.09 4.25
N ASP A 17 9.00 2.00 3.34
CA ASP A 17 8.11 1.67 2.21
C ASP A 17 8.75 0.65 1.25
N TRP A 18 10.08 0.69 1.07
CA TRP A 18 10.78 -0.31 0.26
C TRP A 18 10.71 -1.69 0.92
N LYS A 19 10.94 -1.75 2.24
CA LYS A 19 10.85 -2.99 2.99
C LYS A 19 9.43 -3.60 2.91
N GLU A 20 8.39 -2.78 3.00
CA GLU A 20 7.00 -3.21 2.84
C GLU A 20 6.76 -3.88 1.46
N LEU A 21 7.28 -3.27 0.39
CA LEU A 21 7.20 -3.85 -0.96
C LEU A 21 7.98 -5.16 -1.09
N GLU A 22 9.17 -5.26 -0.49
CA GLU A 22 9.95 -6.50 -0.46
C GLU A 22 9.26 -7.62 0.33
N GLU A 23 8.61 -7.31 1.44
CA GLU A 23 7.83 -8.26 2.25
C GLU A 23 6.57 -8.75 1.51
N GLU A 24 6.01 -7.92 0.63
CA GLU A 24 4.82 -8.24 -0.16
C GLU A 24 5.09 -8.77 -1.57
N LYS A 25 6.33 -8.78 -2.06
CA LYS A 25 6.66 -9.12 -3.46
C LYS A 25 6.08 -10.44 -3.97
N GLU A 26 5.98 -11.47 -3.10
CA GLU A 26 5.43 -12.78 -3.49
C GLU A 26 3.90 -12.75 -3.71
N ASN A 27 3.21 -11.77 -3.11
CA ASN A 27 1.78 -11.54 -3.28
C ASN A 27 1.45 -10.59 -4.43
N LEU A 28 2.42 -9.80 -4.89
CA LEU A 28 2.23 -8.79 -5.92
C LEU A 28 2.50 -9.39 -7.30
N THR A 29 1.43 -9.72 -8.02
CA THR A 29 1.51 -10.34 -9.35
C THR A 29 1.34 -9.36 -10.50
N THR A 30 0.72 -8.21 -10.23
CA THR A 30 0.37 -7.18 -11.23
C THR A 30 1.14 -5.88 -11.06
N VAL A 31 1.89 -5.72 -9.95
CA VAL A 31 2.67 -4.51 -9.68
C VAL A 31 4.06 -4.86 -9.17
N ALA A 32 5.04 -4.03 -9.49
CA ALA A 32 6.39 -4.11 -8.92
C ALA A 32 7.01 -2.71 -8.87
N ALA A 33 7.72 -2.36 -7.80
CA ALA A 33 8.41 -1.09 -7.67
C ALA A 33 9.69 -1.18 -6.84
N LEU A 34 10.75 -0.46 -7.27
CA LEU A 34 12.02 -0.39 -6.55
C LEU A 34 12.66 1.01 -6.72
N PRO A 35 13.41 1.45 -5.71
CA PRO A 35 14.28 2.63 -5.83
C PRO A 35 15.45 2.36 -6.77
N THR A 36 15.85 3.38 -7.52
CA THR A 36 17.13 3.43 -8.24
C THR A 36 18.30 3.63 -7.27
N SER A 37 19.52 3.86 -7.78
CA SER A 37 20.67 4.33 -6.99
C SER A 37 20.35 5.61 -6.20
N ASN A 38 19.41 6.42 -6.70
CA ASN A 38 18.80 7.52 -5.96
C ASN A 38 17.48 7.05 -5.31
N MET A 39 17.47 6.91 -3.98
CA MET A 39 16.29 6.52 -3.20
C MET A 39 15.05 7.42 -3.39
N PHE A 40 15.20 8.61 -3.98
CA PHE A 40 14.08 9.51 -4.28
C PHE A 40 13.50 9.32 -5.69
N ILE A 41 14.02 8.37 -6.47
CA ILE A 41 13.51 8.03 -7.81
C ILE A 41 13.28 6.54 -7.85
N TRP A 42 12.03 6.16 -8.11
CA TRP A 42 11.60 4.76 -8.16
C TRP A 42 10.99 4.47 -9.51
N HIS A 43 11.25 3.27 -10.02
CA HIS A 43 10.51 2.75 -11.17
C HIS A 43 9.48 1.77 -10.68
N CYS A 44 8.32 1.81 -11.34
CA CYS A 44 7.19 0.96 -11.06
C CYS A 44 6.64 0.40 -12.37
N ASN A 45 6.24 -0.86 -12.34
CA ASN A 45 5.60 -1.56 -13.43
C ASN A 45 4.20 -1.98 -13.01
N LEU A 46 3.20 -1.65 -13.83
CA LEU A 46 1.82 -2.03 -13.67
C LEU A 46 1.42 -2.97 -14.82
N ARG A 47 0.82 -4.11 -14.50
CA ARG A 47 0.30 -5.04 -15.49
C ARG A 47 -1.13 -5.41 -15.12
N PRO A 48 -2.15 -4.76 -15.71
CA PRO A 48 -3.53 -5.16 -15.48
C PRO A 48 -3.74 -6.61 -15.92
N ASP A 49 -4.56 -7.32 -15.17
CA ASP A 49 -4.91 -8.72 -15.35
C ASP A 49 -6.22 -8.90 -16.14
N TYR A 50 -7.05 -7.86 -16.18
CA TYR A 50 -8.31 -7.81 -16.93
C TYR A 50 -8.41 -6.56 -17.81
N GLY A 51 -9.47 -6.52 -18.63
CA GLY A 51 -9.79 -5.38 -19.48
C GLY A 51 -8.96 -5.34 -20.78
N PRO A 52 -9.09 -4.26 -21.56
CA PRO A 52 -8.47 -4.16 -22.90
C PRO A 52 -6.94 -4.11 -22.88
N TYR A 53 -6.34 -3.85 -21.72
CA TYR A 53 -4.90 -3.73 -21.53
C TYR A 53 -4.28 -4.96 -20.86
N ALA A 54 -5.06 -6.01 -20.62
CA ALA A 54 -4.64 -7.19 -19.88
C ALA A 54 -3.31 -7.76 -20.41
N GLY A 55 -2.34 -7.94 -19.51
CA GLY A 55 -1.02 -8.49 -19.82
C GLY A 55 0.02 -7.47 -20.32
N THR A 56 -0.39 -6.28 -20.77
CA THR A 56 0.55 -5.20 -21.16
C THR A 56 1.18 -4.55 -19.92
N ILE A 57 2.48 -4.27 -19.97
CA ILE A 57 3.20 -3.60 -18.87
C ILE A 57 3.23 -2.09 -19.13
N PHE A 58 2.68 -1.33 -18.20
CA PHE A 58 2.78 0.12 -18.18
C PHE A 58 3.81 0.55 -17.15
N HIS A 59 4.67 1.46 -17.55
CA HIS A 59 5.82 1.90 -16.77
C HIS A 59 5.51 3.23 -16.09
N LEU A 60 5.83 3.35 -14.81
CA LEU A 60 5.71 4.56 -14.02
C LEU A 60 7.07 4.94 -13.44
N ILE A 61 7.34 6.24 -13.33
CA ILE A 61 8.47 6.77 -12.58
C ILE A 61 7.93 7.64 -11.46
N LEU A 62 8.25 7.29 -10.21
CA LEU A 62 7.87 8.03 -9.03
C LEU A 62 9.06 8.86 -8.55
N GLN A 63 8.88 10.17 -8.43
CA GLN A 63 9.87 11.09 -7.89
C GLN A 63 9.40 11.63 -6.54
N PHE A 64 10.15 11.33 -5.49
CA PHE A 64 9.82 11.71 -4.12
C PHE A 64 10.49 13.04 -3.75
N PRO A 65 9.75 13.98 -3.14
CA PRO A 65 10.34 15.20 -2.63
C PRO A 65 11.18 14.92 -1.38
N LYS A 66 12.14 15.80 -1.08
CA LYS A 66 12.93 15.73 0.16
C LYS A 66 12.08 15.94 1.43
N THR A 67 10.84 16.40 1.27
CA THR A 67 9.83 16.56 2.32
C THR A 67 8.93 15.34 2.48
N TYR A 68 9.10 14.27 1.71
CA TYR A 68 8.32 13.04 1.87
C TYR A 68 8.40 12.51 3.31
N PRO A 69 7.29 12.07 3.95
CA PRO A 69 5.95 11.89 3.40
C PRO A 69 5.01 13.09 3.58
N ASN A 70 5.52 14.28 3.95
CA ASN A 70 4.69 15.48 4.09
C ASN A 70 4.09 15.97 2.78
N SER A 71 4.79 15.69 1.68
CA SER A 71 4.35 15.99 0.31
C SER A 71 4.30 14.70 -0.51
N PRO A 72 3.35 14.59 -1.45
CA PRO A 72 3.20 13.42 -2.30
C PRO A 72 4.39 13.22 -3.25
N PRO A 73 4.60 12.01 -3.78
CA PRO A 73 5.44 11.81 -4.94
C PRO A 73 4.81 12.43 -6.19
N ALA A 74 5.68 12.94 -7.05
CA ALA A 74 5.42 13.16 -8.46
C ALA A 74 5.36 11.80 -9.19
N VAL A 75 4.40 11.60 -10.09
CA VAL A 75 4.28 10.34 -10.86
C VAL A 75 4.18 10.62 -12.34
N GLU A 76 5.10 10.02 -13.10
CA GLU A 76 5.13 10.09 -14.56
C GLU A 76 4.82 8.73 -15.19
N LEU A 77 4.10 8.76 -16.30
CA LEU A 77 3.72 7.57 -17.07
C LEU A 77 4.62 7.42 -18.30
N GLY A 78 5.27 6.27 -18.47
CA GLY A 78 6.20 5.99 -19.55
C GLY A 78 5.59 5.90 -20.96
N SER A 79 4.29 5.70 -21.06
CA SER A 79 3.58 5.48 -22.33
C SER A 79 2.25 6.20 -22.36
N SER A 80 1.77 6.59 -23.55
CA SER A 80 0.49 7.30 -23.63
C SER A 80 -0.70 6.41 -23.25
N LEU A 81 -1.67 7.00 -22.57
CA LEU A 81 -3.02 6.47 -22.40
C LEU A 81 -3.99 7.46 -23.09
N PRO A 82 -4.20 7.34 -24.41
CA PRO A 82 -4.96 8.31 -25.18
C PRO A 82 -6.38 8.46 -24.64
N ASN A 83 -6.84 9.71 -24.52
CA ASN A 83 -8.17 10.09 -24.01
C ASN A 83 -8.44 9.68 -22.55
N HIS A 84 -7.41 9.32 -21.79
CA HIS A 84 -7.59 9.14 -20.35
C HIS A 84 -7.83 10.51 -19.69
N PRO A 85 -8.93 10.70 -18.94
CA PRO A 85 -9.34 12.02 -18.44
C PRO A 85 -8.36 12.64 -17.43
N ASN A 86 -7.50 11.80 -16.83
CA ASN A 86 -6.59 12.18 -15.76
C ASN A 86 -5.10 11.96 -16.13
N VAL A 87 -4.77 11.81 -17.42
CA VAL A 87 -3.39 11.74 -17.91
C VAL A 87 -3.17 12.90 -18.88
N PHE A 88 -2.11 13.67 -18.65
CA PHE A 88 -1.88 14.93 -19.33
C PHE A 88 -0.44 15.05 -19.82
N ASP A 89 -0.25 15.81 -20.90
CA ASP A 89 1.06 16.18 -21.41
C ASP A 89 1.66 17.30 -20.55
N ASP A 90 2.81 17.03 -19.93
CA ASP A 90 3.62 17.95 -19.11
C ASP A 90 2.91 18.57 -17.88
N ASN A 91 3.58 18.58 -16.73
CA ASN A 91 2.98 19.09 -15.50
C ASN A 91 3.09 20.62 -15.45
N LEU A 92 2.14 21.29 -16.09
CA LEU A 92 2.07 22.75 -16.15
C LEU A 92 1.64 23.40 -14.82
N GLU A 93 1.19 22.62 -13.84
CA GLU A 93 0.70 23.14 -12.54
C GLU A 93 1.82 23.37 -11.52
N ASP A 94 2.94 22.64 -11.61
CA ASP A 94 4.07 22.79 -10.69
C ASP A 94 5.29 23.42 -11.39
N PRO A 95 5.64 24.69 -11.11
CA PRO A 95 6.79 25.35 -11.73
C PRO A 95 8.15 24.76 -11.32
N ASN A 96 8.19 23.92 -10.28
CA ASN A 96 9.40 23.20 -9.87
C ASN A 96 9.44 21.76 -10.41
N TRP A 97 8.42 21.35 -11.17
CA TRP A 97 8.39 20.07 -11.83
C TRP A 97 9.61 19.87 -12.72
N ARG A 98 10.25 18.71 -12.58
CA ARG A 98 11.37 18.31 -13.43
C ARG A 98 11.09 16.91 -13.92
N THR A 99 10.73 16.82 -15.19
CA THR A 99 10.48 15.54 -15.83
C THR A 99 11.71 14.64 -15.73
N VAL A 100 11.49 13.41 -15.30
CA VAL A 100 12.50 12.34 -15.22
C VAL A 100 12.21 11.23 -16.21
N CYS A 101 11.03 11.25 -16.83
CA CYS A 101 10.57 10.33 -17.85
C CYS A 101 10.56 11.02 -19.23
N PRO A 102 10.98 10.37 -20.33
CA PRO A 102 11.03 10.99 -21.65
C PRO A 102 9.65 11.34 -22.23
N SER A 103 8.60 10.68 -21.73
CA SER A 103 7.22 10.93 -22.13
C SER A 103 6.67 12.23 -21.55
N SER A 104 7.20 12.67 -20.40
CA SER A 104 6.71 13.82 -19.63
C SER A 104 5.19 13.80 -19.34
N LEU A 105 4.58 12.62 -19.35
CA LEU A 105 3.16 12.44 -19.05
C LEU A 105 2.95 12.38 -17.55
N TRP A 106 2.04 13.18 -17.01
CA TRP A 106 1.72 13.20 -15.58
C TRP A 106 0.28 12.76 -15.31
N ILE A 107 0.05 12.27 -14.09
CA ILE A 107 -1.26 11.79 -13.62
C ILE A 107 -1.87 12.82 -12.69
N CYS A 108 -3.02 13.35 -13.07
CA CYS A 108 -3.80 14.29 -12.27
C CYS A 108 -4.80 13.54 -11.40
N LEU A 109 -4.43 13.32 -10.14
CA LEU A 109 -5.23 12.55 -9.21
C LEU A 109 -5.13 13.16 -7.81
N ASP A 110 -6.26 13.26 -7.11
CA ASP A 110 -6.32 13.85 -5.77
C ASP A 110 -5.32 13.21 -4.80
N LEU A 111 -5.12 11.89 -4.87
CA LEU A 111 -4.14 11.22 -4.00
C LEU A 111 -2.70 11.70 -4.23
N LEU A 112 -2.38 12.27 -5.40
CA LEU A 112 -1.05 12.82 -5.72
C LEU A 112 -0.96 14.34 -5.55
N LYS A 113 -2.03 14.99 -5.08
CA LYS A 113 -2.08 16.44 -4.87
C LYS A 113 -1.94 16.77 -3.39
N GLN A 114 -1.14 17.79 -3.10
CA GLN A 114 -1.15 18.39 -1.77
C GLN A 114 -2.58 18.86 -1.48
N ARG A 115 -3.09 18.62 -0.28
CA ARG A 115 -4.46 19.04 0.05
C ARG A 115 -4.60 20.57 -0.02
N TYR A 116 -5.43 21.04 -0.96
CA TYR A 116 -5.88 22.43 -1.06
C TYR A 116 -7.34 22.47 -0.55
N VAL A 117 -7.61 23.21 0.52
CA VAL A 117 -8.78 23.05 1.38
C VAL A 117 -10.14 23.21 0.65
N SER A 118 -11.04 22.24 0.78
CA SER A 118 -12.52 22.40 0.94
C SER A 118 -13.24 21.03 1.06
N THR A 119 -12.67 19.96 0.52
CA THR A 119 -13.26 18.61 0.56
C THR A 119 -12.69 17.77 1.71
N PRO A 120 -13.52 17.34 2.69
CA PRO A 120 -13.11 16.37 3.71
C PRO A 120 -12.62 15.06 3.08
N TYR A 121 -11.63 14.43 3.71
CA TYR A 121 -11.10 13.11 3.29
C TYR A 121 -10.55 13.02 1.86
N ALA A 122 -10.19 14.15 1.25
CA ALA A 122 -9.56 14.21 -0.07
C ALA A 122 -8.08 14.64 0.03
N GLY A 123 -7.30 14.26 -0.99
CA GLY A 123 -5.91 14.65 -1.15
C GLY A 123 -4.88 13.64 -0.63
N TRP A 124 -3.60 14.00 -0.78
CA TRP A 124 -2.47 13.29 -0.19
C TRP A 124 -2.53 13.27 1.34
N THR A 125 -2.20 12.11 1.91
CA THR A 125 -1.84 11.97 3.32
C THR A 125 -0.53 11.20 3.47
N SER A 126 0.27 11.59 4.47
CA SER A 126 1.49 10.85 4.84
C SER A 126 1.20 9.43 5.35
N ALA A 127 -0.07 9.11 5.61
CA ALA A 127 -0.51 7.76 5.94
C ALA A 127 -0.43 6.77 4.77
N TYR A 128 -0.35 7.24 3.53
CA TYR A 128 -0.18 6.34 2.40
C TYR A 128 1.23 5.73 2.39
N SER A 129 1.31 4.43 2.12
CA SER A 129 2.55 3.75 1.71
C SER A 129 2.68 3.74 0.19
N ILE A 130 3.91 3.54 -0.30
CA ILE A 130 4.15 3.41 -1.75
C ILE A 130 3.33 2.24 -2.33
N LEU A 131 3.23 1.13 -1.62
CA LEU A 131 2.38 -0.01 -2.01
C LEU A 131 0.92 0.43 -2.21
N SER A 132 0.35 1.15 -1.24
CA SER A 132 -1.04 1.63 -1.34
C SER A 132 -1.25 2.62 -2.49
N VAL A 133 -0.25 3.47 -2.79
CA VAL A 133 -0.30 4.43 -3.91
C VAL A 133 -0.32 3.68 -5.24
N ILE A 134 0.59 2.73 -5.42
CA ILE A 134 0.74 1.99 -6.67
C ILE A 134 -0.48 1.12 -6.97
N LEU A 135 -1.04 0.44 -5.97
CA LEU A 135 -2.27 -0.36 -6.12
C LEU A 135 -3.46 0.53 -6.49
N GLN A 136 -3.59 1.71 -5.87
CA GLN A 136 -4.62 2.68 -6.23
C GLN A 136 -4.44 3.20 -7.67
N LEU A 137 -3.20 3.51 -8.09
CA LEU A 137 -2.90 3.93 -9.45
C LEU A 137 -3.25 2.85 -10.48
N GLN A 138 -2.92 1.58 -10.21
CA GLN A 138 -3.33 0.47 -11.08
C GLN A 138 -4.85 0.42 -11.24
N SER A 139 -5.58 0.45 -10.12
CA SER A 139 -7.04 0.41 -10.17
C SER A 139 -7.63 1.63 -10.88
N PHE A 140 -7.03 2.80 -10.71
CA PHE A 140 -7.51 4.05 -11.29
C PHE A 140 -7.29 4.13 -12.81
N LEU A 141 -6.07 3.85 -13.28
CA LEU A 141 -5.68 4.01 -14.68
C LEU A 141 -6.39 3.03 -15.63
N PHE A 142 -6.78 1.86 -15.11
CA PHE A 142 -7.35 0.77 -15.93
C PHE A 142 -8.82 0.48 -15.59
N ALA A 143 -9.48 1.33 -14.82
CA ALA A 143 -10.92 1.24 -14.58
C ALA A 143 -11.73 1.58 -15.85
N GLU A 144 -12.86 0.89 -16.06
CA GLU A 144 -13.78 1.21 -17.15
C GLU A 144 -14.49 2.56 -16.94
N ASN A 145 -14.77 2.90 -15.69
CA ASN A 145 -15.46 4.11 -15.26
C ASN A 145 -14.61 4.83 -14.22
N ILE A 146 -14.08 6.00 -14.59
CA ILE A 146 -13.17 6.78 -13.74
C ILE A 146 -13.96 7.88 -13.02
N PRO A 147 -13.96 7.93 -11.68
CA PRO A 147 -14.59 9.02 -10.94
C PRO A 147 -13.88 10.35 -11.20
N GLN A 148 -14.64 11.44 -11.24
CA GLN A 148 -14.11 12.79 -11.49
C GLN A 148 -14.25 13.69 -10.25
N ASP A 149 -13.31 14.62 -10.04
CA ASP A 149 -13.23 15.47 -8.84
C ASP A 149 -14.46 16.40 -8.68
N TRP A 150 -15.14 16.75 -9.78
CA TRP A 150 -16.41 17.52 -9.78
C TRP A 150 -17.68 16.66 -9.70
N GLY A 151 -17.53 15.35 -9.46
CA GLY A 151 -18.62 14.37 -9.40
C GLY A 151 -18.97 13.75 -10.76
N GLY A 152 -19.48 12.51 -10.71
CA GLY A 152 -19.81 11.70 -11.89
C GLY A 152 -18.70 10.72 -12.29
N TYR A 153 -18.91 10.00 -13.39
CA TYR A 153 -17.96 9.05 -13.97
C TYR A 153 -17.72 9.38 -15.43
N GLN A 154 -16.47 9.26 -15.86
CA GLN A 154 -16.11 9.24 -17.27
C GLN A 154 -15.74 7.83 -17.68
N SER A 155 -16.49 7.26 -18.62
CA SER A 155 -16.13 5.96 -19.18
C SER A 155 -14.92 6.12 -20.09
N VAL A 156 -13.92 5.27 -19.91
CA VAL A 156 -12.76 5.18 -20.80
C VAL A 156 -13.19 4.42 -22.06
N SER A 157 -14.06 5.03 -22.88
CA SER A 157 -14.41 4.50 -24.19
C SER A 157 -13.38 4.95 -25.23
N ALA A 158 -12.20 4.33 -25.19
CA ALA A 158 -11.23 4.48 -26.28
C ALA A 158 -11.67 3.60 -27.47
N SER A 159 -11.52 4.09 -28.69
CA SER A 159 -11.65 3.21 -29.86
C SER A 159 -10.57 2.12 -29.80
N ARG A 160 -10.82 0.95 -30.39
CA ARG A 160 -9.81 -0.13 -30.46
C ARG A 160 -8.45 0.37 -30.99
N SER A 161 -8.47 1.25 -31.99
CA SER A 161 -7.25 1.87 -32.54
C SER A 161 -6.44 2.68 -31.52
N LEU A 162 -7.10 3.35 -30.58
CA LEU A 162 -6.44 4.11 -29.51
C LEU A 162 -5.92 3.19 -28.40
N MET A 163 -6.66 2.12 -28.09
CA MET A 163 -6.19 1.07 -27.18
C MET A 163 -4.94 0.40 -27.74
N ASP A 164 -4.96 0.00 -29.01
CA ASP A 164 -3.79 -0.60 -29.68
C ASP A 164 -2.61 0.38 -29.73
N LYS A 165 -2.86 1.69 -29.80
CA LYS A 165 -1.81 2.71 -29.72
C LYS A 165 -1.19 2.73 -28.32
N ALA A 166 -1.99 2.75 -27.27
CA ALA A 166 -1.50 2.71 -25.89
C ALA A 166 -0.61 1.48 -25.64
N VAL A 167 -1.06 0.30 -26.12
CA VAL A 167 -0.28 -0.94 -26.01
C VAL A 167 1.05 -0.84 -26.75
N ARG A 168 1.05 -0.39 -28.01
CA ARG A 168 2.30 -0.21 -28.78
C ARG A 168 3.25 0.80 -28.13
N ASP A 169 2.71 1.89 -27.60
CA ASP A 169 3.51 2.91 -26.92
C ASP A 169 4.15 2.33 -25.65
N ALA A 170 3.39 1.55 -24.87
CA ALA A 170 3.90 0.82 -23.70
C ALA A 170 4.99 -0.20 -24.08
N GLU A 171 4.77 -1.01 -25.12
CA GLU A 171 5.76 -1.97 -25.63
C GLU A 171 7.05 -1.30 -26.13
N SER A 172 6.95 -0.07 -26.64
CA SER A 172 8.09 0.70 -27.12
C SER A 172 8.91 1.38 -26.03
N PHE A 173 8.47 1.35 -24.78
CA PHE A 173 9.14 2.03 -23.67
C PHE A 173 10.56 1.50 -23.48
N ARG A 174 11.53 2.43 -23.38
CA ARG A 174 12.94 2.14 -23.12
C ARG A 174 13.49 3.22 -22.20
N PHE A 175 14.15 2.82 -21.13
CA PHE A 175 14.76 3.76 -20.18
C PHE A 175 16.04 3.20 -19.55
N GLY A 176 17.10 3.99 -19.50
CA GLY A 176 18.34 3.61 -18.83
C GLY A 176 18.25 3.89 -17.33
N ILE A 177 18.44 2.85 -16.51
CA ILE A 177 18.38 2.95 -15.05
C ILE A 177 19.74 2.63 -14.47
N GLU A 178 20.09 3.34 -13.39
CA GLU A 178 21.20 2.95 -12.50
C GLU A 178 20.61 2.33 -11.24
N PRO A 179 20.60 1.00 -11.09
CA PRO A 179 20.12 0.37 -9.87
C PRO A 179 21.11 0.55 -8.71
N HIS A 180 20.69 0.18 -7.49
CA HIS A 180 21.53 0.35 -6.29
C HIS A 180 22.76 -0.57 -6.28
N ASP A 181 22.73 -1.73 -6.95
CA ASP A 181 23.88 -2.64 -7.08
C ASP A 181 24.91 -2.20 -8.15
N GLY A 182 24.62 -1.09 -8.84
CA GLY A 182 25.52 -0.43 -9.77
C GLY A 182 25.39 -0.91 -11.22
N GLY A 183 26.01 -0.15 -12.12
CA GLY A 183 25.86 -0.35 -13.56
C GLY A 183 24.62 0.33 -14.14
N VAL A 184 24.46 0.22 -15.45
CA VAL A 184 23.29 0.73 -16.17
C VAL A 184 22.52 -0.45 -16.73
N VAL A 185 21.23 -0.53 -16.41
CA VAL A 185 20.30 -1.54 -16.92
C VAL A 185 19.33 -0.86 -17.87
N GLU A 186 19.04 -1.52 -18.99
CA GLU A 186 17.97 -1.10 -19.88
C GLU A 186 16.64 -1.65 -19.36
N HIS A 187 15.78 -0.75 -18.91
CA HIS A 187 14.41 -1.05 -18.52
C HIS A 187 13.50 -0.94 -19.73
N THR A 188 12.85 -2.04 -20.08
CA THR A 188 11.95 -2.13 -21.23
C THR A 188 10.66 -2.86 -20.87
N HIS A 189 9.73 -2.93 -21.81
CA HIS A 189 8.55 -3.79 -21.70
C HIS A 189 8.91 -5.28 -21.59
N GLU A 190 9.84 -5.78 -22.42
CA GLU A 190 10.26 -7.19 -22.43
C GLU A 190 11.18 -7.57 -21.25
N ASN A 191 11.97 -6.61 -20.78
CA ASN A 191 12.84 -6.73 -19.61
C ASN A 191 12.50 -5.64 -18.59
N PRO A 192 11.34 -5.76 -17.90
CA PRO A 192 10.90 -4.76 -16.95
C PRO A 192 11.82 -4.77 -15.72
N TRP A 193 12.23 -3.59 -15.29
CA TRP A 193 12.90 -3.34 -14.03
C TRP A 193 12.01 -2.40 -13.22
N PRO A 194 11.57 -2.78 -12.02
CA PRO A 194 11.73 -4.09 -11.38
C PRO A 194 11.00 -5.21 -12.15
N PRO A 195 11.47 -6.46 -12.04
CA PRO A 195 10.81 -7.58 -12.71
C PRO A 195 9.42 -7.82 -12.12
N LEU A 196 8.45 -8.07 -13.00
CA LEU A 196 7.16 -8.64 -12.64
C LEU A 196 7.21 -10.17 -12.73
N PRO A 197 6.41 -10.91 -11.92
CA PRO A 197 6.24 -12.34 -12.12
C PRO A 197 5.79 -12.66 -13.54
N LYS A 198 6.03 -13.88 -14.03
CA LYS A 198 5.56 -14.29 -15.36
C LYS A 198 4.04 -14.16 -15.44
N TYR A 199 3.54 -13.54 -16.50
CA TYR A 199 2.09 -13.44 -16.73
C TYR A 199 1.55 -14.83 -17.04
N VAL A 200 0.69 -15.35 -16.16
CA VAL A 200 -0.11 -16.54 -16.42
C VAL A 200 -1.47 -16.00 -16.82
N GLY A 201 -1.72 -15.85 -18.12
CA GLY A 201 -2.99 -15.30 -18.62
C GLY A 201 -4.21 -16.16 -18.26
N GLU A 202 -5.39 -15.80 -18.78
CA GLU A 202 -6.68 -16.49 -18.57
C GLU A 202 -6.76 -17.94 -19.11
N THR A 203 -5.67 -18.70 -19.14
CA THR A 203 -5.66 -20.12 -19.52
C THR A 203 -6.10 -21.02 -18.35
N GLY A 204 -7.35 -20.86 -17.94
CA GLY A 204 -8.17 -21.90 -17.32
C GLY A 204 -9.29 -22.40 -18.24
N TYR A 205 -9.64 -21.66 -19.30
CA TYR A 205 -10.61 -22.08 -20.30
C TYR A 205 -9.97 -22.12 -21.69
N GLN A 206 -9.80 -23.33 -22.22
CA GLN A 206 -9.42 -23.51 -23.62
C GLN A 206 -10.51 -22.93 -24.53
N VAL A 207 -10.26 -21.76 -25.13
CA VAL A 207 -11.03 -21.33 -26.31
C VAL A 207 -10.51 -22.14 -27.50
N ARG A 208 -11.12 -23.32 -27.69
CA ARG A 208 -11.01 -24.08 -28.93
C ARG A 208 -11.58 -23.25 -30.08
N GLY A 209 -10.70 -22.81 -30.97
CA GLY A 209 -10.89 -22.74 -32.42
C GLY A 209 -12.09 -21.94 -32.95
N ARG A 210 -11.77 -20.81 -33.59
CA ARG A 210 -12.52 -20.15 -34.68
C ARG A 210 -13.69 -20.97 -35.27
N ARG A 211 -14.93 -20.50 -35.08
CA ARG A 211 -16.00 -20.62 -36.08
C ARG A 211 -16.83 -19.33 -36.15
N LYS A 212 -17.31 -19.09 -37.37
CA LYS A 212 -17.88 -17.84 -37.90
C LYS A 212 -19.20 -17.43 -37.23
N SER A 213 -19.34 -16.10 -37.08
CA SER A 213 -20.55 -15.26 -37.14
C SER A 213 -21.92 -15.94 -37.03
N GLN A 214 -22.67 -15.58 -35.98
CA GLN A 214 -24.11 -15.32 -36.10
C GLN A 214 -24.56 -14.34 -35.01
N THR A 215 -25.20 -13.27 -35.45
CA THR A 215 -25.81 -12.19 -34.67
C THR A 215 -26.97 -12.75 -33.84
N MET A 216 -26.96 -12.53 -32.53
CA MET A 216 -28.13 -12.75 -31.67
C MET A 216 -28.31 -11.52 -30.76
N HIS A 217 -29.43 -10.82 -30.97
CA HIS A 217 -29.94 -9.81 -30.05
C HIS A 217 -30.31 -10.47 -28.73
N VAL A 218 -29.77 -9.96 -27.62
CA VAL A 218 -30.25 -10.28 -26.27
C VAL A 218 -30.72 -8.99 -25.62
N THR A 219 -32.03 -8.86 -25.49
CA THR A 219 -32.72 -7.86 -24.69
C THR A 219 -32.42 -8.10 -23.20
N SER A 220 -31.86 -7.10 -22.52
CA SER A 220 -31.67 -7.10 -21.06
C SER A 220 -32.97 -6.67 -20.35
N PRO A 221 -33.47 -7.37 -19.31
CA PRO A 221 -34.53 -6.86 -18.47
C PRO A 221 -33.97 -5.80 -17.52
N SER A 222 -34.54 -4.60 -17.57
CA SER A 222 -34.33 -3.53 -16.60
C SER A 222 -34.94 -3.91 -15.25
N VAL A 223 -34.12 -4.07 -14.21
CA VAL A 223 -34.58 -4.15 -12.83
C VAL A 223 -33.97 -2.96 -12.07
N ARG A 224 -34.83 -1.98 -11.74
CA ARG A 224 -34.50 -0.89 -10.81
C ARG A 224 -34.46 -1.43 -9.38
N PRO A 225 -33.46 -1.08 -8.54
CA PRO A 225 -33.52 -1.37 -7.12
C PRO A 225 -34.52 -0.42 -6.44
N GLN A 226 -35.56 -0.97 -5.81
CA GLN A 226 -36.36 -0.24 -4.83
C GLN A 226 -35.67 -0.28 -3.47
N ILE A 227 -35.39 0.90 -2.93
CA ILE A 227 -34.92 1.10 -1.56
C ILE A 227 -36.11 0.91 -0.64
N SER A 228 -36.06 -0.11 0.23
CA SER A 228 -36.92 -0.19 1.41
C SER A 228 -36.06 -0.40 2.65
N SER A 229 -36.38 0.40 3.66
CA SER A 229 -35.67 0.52 4.93
C SER A 229 -36.14 -0.56 5.91
N GLU A 230 -35.32 -1.56 6.20
CA GLU A 230 -35.51 -2.44 7.36
C GLU A 230 -34.21 -2.53 8.17
N ARG A 231 -34.28 -2.04 9.41
CA ARG A 231 -33.29 -2.28 10.46
C ARG A 231 -33.38 -3.76 10.85
N GLN A 232 -32.38 -4.56 10.50
CA GLN A 232 -32.20 -5.88 11.10
C GLN A 232 -31.10 -5.84 12.16
N GLN A 233 -31.48 -6.29 13.36
CA GLN A 233 -30.63 -6.52 14.52
C GLN A 233 -29.65 -7.65 14.20
N LEU A 234 -28.35 -7.42 14.45
CA LEU A 234 -27.29 -8.42 14.30
C LEU A 234 -27.30 -9.37 15.50
N GLU A 235 -27.65 -10.64 15.29
CA GLU A 235 -27.27 -11.73 16.19
C GLU A 235 -25.91 -12.33 15.77
N PRO A 236 -25.08 -12.81 16.73
CA PRO A 236 -23.75 -13.32 16.43
C PRO A 236 -23.77 -14.69 15.72
N LEU A 237 -23.08 -14.75 14.58
CA LEU A 237 -22.80 -15.96 13.80
C LEU A 237 -22.01 -16.99 14.62
N LYS A 238 -22.63 -18.13 14.94
CA LYS A 238 -21.94 -19.34 15.40
C LYS A 238 -21.32 -20.04 14.20
N LEU A 239 -19.99 -20.07 14.08
CA LEU A 239 -19.31 -20.97 13.16
C LEU A 239 -19.39 -22.41 13.70
N ALA A 240 -20.18 -23.25 13.05
CA ALA A 240 -20.05 -24.69 13.13
C ALA A 240 -18.91 -25.11 12.20
N ILE A 241 -17.87 -25.75 12.76
CA ILE A 241 -16.80 -26.37 12.00
C ILE A 241 -17.23 -27.81 11.75
N ASP A 242 -17.69 -28.11 10.53
CA ASP A 242 -17.80 -29.48 10.05
C ASP A 242 -16.41 -29.99 9.68
N SER A 243 -16.02 -31.08 10.32
CA SER A 243 -14.80 -31.83 10.05
C SER A 243 -15.01 -32.74 8.84
N GLU A 244 -14.47 -32.36 7.68
CA GLU A 244 -14.26 -33.31 6.57
C GLU A 244 -12.79 -33.74 6.51
N GLU A 245 -12.57 -35.06 6.59
CA GLU A 245 -11.27 -35.72 6.44
C GLU A 245 -10.83 -35.73 4.98
N VAL A 246 -9.60 -35.30 4.70
CA VAL A 246 -8.95 -35.40 3.37
C VAL A 246 -7.96 -36.57 3.37
N PRO A 247 -7.88 -37.41 2.30
CA PRO A 247 -7.06 -38.61 2.31
C PRO A 247 -5.56 -38.31 2.16
N VAL A 248 -4.74 -39.00 2.95
CA VAL A 248 -3.27 -38.96 2.92
C VAL A 248 -2.75 -39.76 1.71
N LEU A 249 -2.10 -39.09 0.77
CA LEU A 249 -1.26 -39.69 -0.27
C LEU A 249 0.20 -39.68 0.22
N GLY A 250 0.77 -40.87 0.35
CA GLY A 250 2.13 -41.07 0.85
C GLY A 250 3.20 -40.49 -0.07
N SER A 251 4.16 -39.78 0.53
CA SER A 251 5.49 -39.59 -0.03
C SER A 251 6.50 -39.61 1.11
N GLU A 252 7.59 -40.35 0.90
CA GLU A 252 8.65 -40.64 1.86
C GLU A 252 9.40 -39.35 2.26
N ALA A 253 9.53 -39.10 3.56
CA ALA A 253 10.25 -37.97 4.13
C ALA A 253 11.75 -38.29 4.28
N PRO A 254 12.68 -37.34 4.00
CA PRO A 254 14.08 -37.50 4.37
C PRO A 254 14.28 -37.27 5.88
N GLU A 255 15.30 -37.95 6.40
CA GLU A 255 15.65 -38.23 7.79
C GLU A 255 15.45 -37.10 8.85
N SER A 256 14.84 -37.51 9.96
CA SER A 256 14.17 -36.74 11.03
C SER A 256 15.07 -36.32 12.23
N THR A 257 16.38 -36.24 12.09
CA THR A 257 17.26 -36.14 13.29
C THR A 257 17.57 -34.70 13.72
N THR A 258 17.49 -33.72 12.81
CA THR A 258 17.89 -32.32 13.09
C THR A 258 16.73 -31.45 13.62
N ILE A 259 15.49 -31.72 13.18
CA ILE A 259 14.30 -30.92 13.52
C ILE A 259 13.88 -31.11 14.99
N SER A 260 14.00 -32.33 15.54
CA SER A 260 13.59 -32.65 16.91
C SER A 260 14.42 -31.92 17.99
N LYS A 261 15.71 -31.68 17.74
CA LYS A 261 16.58 -30.95 18.69
C LYS A 261 16.32 -29.44 18.70
N MET A 262 15.95 -28.85 17.56
CA MET A 262 15.65 -27.41 17.46
C MET A 262 14.28 -27.04 18.06
N SER A 263 13.26 -27.90 17.94
CA SER A 263 11.95 -27.64 18.56
C SER A 263 12.05 -27.63 20.10
N THR A 264 12.92 -28.47 20.66
CA THR A 264 13.11 -28.57 22.11
C THR A 264 13.81 -27.33 22.68
N LEU A 265 14.76 -26.75 21.94
CA LEU A 265 15.59 -25.63 22.40
C LEU A 265 14.84 -24.29 22.39
N THR A 266 13.94 -24.11 21.43
CA THR A 266 13.16 -22.88 21.30
C THR A 266 11.95 -22.85 22.23
N THR A 267 11.28 -23.98 22.47
CA THR A 267 10.23 -24.09 23.50
C THR A 267 10.78 -23.97 24.93
N ALA A 268 12.07 -24.21 25.15
CA ALA A 268 12.73 -24.04 26.45
C ALA A 268 12.95 -22.56 26.85
N LEU A 269 12.83 -21.62 25.91
CA LEU A 269 12.93 -20.19 26.21
C LEU A 269 11.70 -19.70 26.99
N PRO A 270 11.87 -18.73 27.90
CA PRO A 270 10.75 -18.03 28.53
C PRO A 270 9.79 -17.41 27.48
N PRO A 271 8.45 -17.40 27.74
CA PRO A 271 7.45 -16.86 26.80
C PRO A 271 7.68 -15.40 26.38
N ASP A 272 8.20 -14.57 27.27
CA ASP A 272 8.55 -13.17 27.02
C ASP A 272 9.71 -13.06 26.02
N VAL A 273 10.76 -13.87 26.19
CA VAL A 273 11.89 -13.94 25.24
C VAL A 273 11.40 -14.43 23.87
N GLN A 274 10.54 -15.45 23.84
CA GLN A 274 9.92 -15.92 22.58
C GLN A 274 9.12 -14.80 21.91
N SER A 275 8.33 -14.05 22.69
CA SER A 275 7.54 -12.93 22.16
C SER A 275 8.44 -11.86 21.55
N SER A 276 9.56 -11.51 22.20
CA SER A 276 10.54 -10.54 21.68
C SER A 276 11.26 -11.04 20.43
N ILE A 277 11.42 -12.35 20.24
CA ILE A 277 11.95 -12.90 18.99
C ILE A 277 10.90 -12.78 17.88
N PHE A 278 9.64 -13.04 18.20
CA PHE A 278 8.55 -13.00 17.22
C PHE A 278 8.23 -11.57 16.73
N THR A 279 8.60 -10.51 17.44
CA THR A 279 8.41 -9.13 16.94
C THR A 279 9.25 -8.80 15.71
N PHE A 280 10.30 -9.59 15.42
CA PHE A 280 11.10 -9.47 14.20
C PHE A 280 10.43 -10.11 12.98
N LEU A 281 9.33 -10.83 13.17
CA LEU A 281 8.63 -11.56 12.12
C LEU A 281 7.49 -10.72 11.54
N GLY A 282 7.32 -10.81 10.22
CA GLY A 282 6.19 -10.22 9.51
C GLY A 282 4.88 -10.99 9.74
N PRO A 283 3.72 -10.42 9.36
CA PRO A 283 2.40 -11.04 9.59
C PRO A 283 2.28 -12.47 9.04
N LYS A 284 2.84 -12.74 7.86
CA LYS A 284 2.84 -14.08 7.23
C LYS A 284 3.66 -15.08 8.03
N GLU A 285 4.78 -14.65 8.58
CA GLU A 285 5.65 -15.49 9.39
C GLU A 285 5.03 -15.76 10.76
N LEU A 286 4.33 -14.79 11.34
CA LEU A 286 3.53 -15.00 12.56
C LEU A 286 2.42 -16.05 12.35
N LEU A 287 1.79 -16.10 11.17
CA LEU A 287 0.87 -17.18 10.82
C LEU A 287 1.57 -18.55 10.79
N ARG A 288 2.81 -18.62 10.27
CA ARG A 288 3.60 -19.86 10.31
C ARG A 288 3.95 -20.25 11.74
N VAL A 289 4.37 -19.30 12.59
CA VAL A 289 4.67 -19.52 14.02
C VAL A 289 3.46 -20.11 14.76
N ARG A 290 2.25 -19.61 14.48
CA ARG A 290 0.98 -20.13 15.05
C ARG A 290 0.77 -21.61 14.75
N ASP A 291 1.28 -22.09 13.63
CA ASP A 291 1.03 -23.43 13.12
C ASP A 291 2.15 -24.42 13.51
N VAL A 292 3.24 -23.95 14.13
CA VAL A 292 4.34 -24.80 14.62
C VAL A 292 3.94 -25.66 15.82
N CYS A 293 3.42 -25.06 16.90
CA CYS A 293 2.98 -25.79 18.08
C CYS A 293 1.99 -25.00 18.96
N SER A 294 1.28 -25.70 19.85
CA SER A 294 0.30 -25.09 20.77
C SER A 294 0.92 -24.06 21.72
N HIS A 295 2.18 -24.26 22.13
CA HIS A 295 2.90 -23.32 22.98
C HIS A 295 3.15 -21.98 22.28
N TRP A 296 3.71 -21.99 21.08
CA TRP A 296 3.95 -20.75 20.31
C TRP A 296 2.66 -20.03 19.95
N ARG A 297 1.62 -20.79 19.58
CA ARG A 297 0.28 -20.25 19.40
C ARG A 297 -0.20 -19.52 20.66
N LYS A 298 -0.02 -20.12 21.84
CA LYS A 298 -0.37 -19.49 23.11
C LYS A 298 0.44 -18.21 23.35
N VAL A 299 1.73 -18.19 23.04
CA VAL A 299 2.58 -16.99 23.13
C VAL A 299 2.04 -15.88 22.22
N LEU A 300 1.80 -16.16 20.93
CA LEU A 300 1.27 -15.17 19.99
C LEU A 300 0.00 -14.48 20.51
N PHE A 301 -0.96 -15.25 21.01
CA PHE A 301 -2.21 -14.71 21.55
C PHE A 301 -2.03 -14.02 22.90
N THR A 302 -1.21 -14.57 23.80
CA THR A 302 -0.99 -13.96 25.13
C THR A 302 -0.33 -12.59 25.02
N TYR A 303 0.56 -12.40 24.04
CA TYR A 303 1.26 -11.14 23.81
C TYR A 303 0.61 -10.29 22.70
N ASN A 304 -0.54 -10.69 22.15
CA ASN A 304 -1.27 -9.99 21.08
C ASN A 304 -0.38 -9.59 19.89
N LEU A 305 0.51 -10.50 19.45
CA LEU A 305 1.56 -10.17 18.48
C LEU A 305 1.01 -9.84 17.09
N PHE A 306 -0.15 -10.37 16.72
CA PHE A 306 -0.82 -10.01 15.45
C PHE A 306 -1.25 -8.55 15.48
N GLU A 307 -1.97 -8.15 16.52
CA GLU A 307 -2.47 -6.79 16.70
C GLU A 307 -1.30 -5.80 16.84
N ARG A 308 -0.31 -6.12 17.69
CA ARG A 308 0.87 -5.28 17.89
C ARG A 308 1.67 -5.05 16.60
N SER A 309 1.78 -6.07 15.76
CA SER A 309 2.50 -5.96 14.47
C SER A 309 1.88 -4.94 13.50
N GLN A 310 0.61 -4.58 13.71
CA GLN A 310 -0.13 -3.60 12.92
C GLN A 310 -0.14 -2.20 13.56
N ILE A 311 0.30 -2.05 14.81
CA ILE A 311 0.35 -0.77 15.51
C ILE A 311 1.59 0.01 15.04
N MET A 312 1.37 1.15 14.39
CA MET A 312 2.44 1.97 13.84
C MET A 312 2.06 3.45 13.77
N CYS A 313 3.08 4.30 13.71
CA CYS A 313 2.89 5.72 13.42
C CYS A 313 2.32 5.92 12.02
N TYR A 314 1.25 6.70 11.86
CA TYR A 314 0.67 6.95 10.55
C TYR A 314 1.65 7.71 9.62
N HIS A 315 2.51 8.58 10.16
CA HIS A 315 3.41 9.43 9.39
C HIS A 315 4.73 8.73 9.03
N SER A 316 5.54 8.36 10.04
CA SER A 316 6.86 7.79 9.85
C SER A 316 6.84 6.28 9.59
N LYS A 317 5.70 5.62 9.85
CA LYS A 317 5.51 4.16 9.79
C LYS A 317 6.41 3.33 10.72
N VAL A 318 7.04 3.97 11.69
CA VAL A 318 7.69 3.28 12.82
C VAL A 318 6.65 2.45 13.57
N LYS A 319 6.95 1.17 13.80
CA LYS A 319 6.09 0.21 14.48
C LYS A 319 6.23 0.31 15.99
N LEU A 320 5.24 -0.20 16.73
CA LEU A 320 5.27 -0.22 18.19
C LEU A 320 6.50 -0.94 18.75
N ASP A 321 6.86 -2.07 18.16
CA ASP A 321 7.95 -2.92 18.63
C ASP A 321 9.32 -2.51 18.04
N ASP A 322 9.39 -1.44 17.25
CA ASP A 322 10.66 -0.88 16.80
C ASP A 322 11.45 -0.32 17.98
N LYS A 323 12.78 -0.47 17.93
CA LYS A 323 13.66 -0.01 18.98
C LYS A 323 13.52 1.50 19.18
N ASP A 324 13.42 1.92 20.44
CA ASP A 324 13.31 3.33 20.86
C ASP A 324 12.02 4.04 20.37
N ALA A 325 11.05 3.30 19.82
CA ALA A 325 9.79 3.85 19.37
C ALA A 325 8.91 4.30 20.55
N VAL A 326 8.50 5.57 20.53
CA VAL A 326 7.48 6.13 21.42
C VAL A 326 6.30 6.56 20.57
N LEU A 327 5.19 5.83 20.66
CA LEU A 327 3.94 6.15 19.98
C LEU A 327 2.96 6.83 20.94
N GLY A 328 2.12 7.70 20.40
CA GLY A 328 1.18 8.48 21.17
C GLY A 328 0.12 9.14 20.30
N PHE A 329 -0.74 9.94 20.93
CA PHE A 329 -1.77 10.71 20.26
C PHE A 329 -1.49 12.20 20.32
N GLY A 330 -1.80 12.91 19.25
CA GLY A 330 -1.88 14.37 19.26
C GLY A 330 -3.10 14.84 20.07
N LEU A 331 -2.91 15.82 20.96
CA LEU A 331 -3.98 16.44 21.74
C LEU A 331 -4.19 17.90 21.36
N LYS A 332 -5.43 18.25 21.05
CA LYS A 332 -5.92 19.62 20.95
C LYS A 332 -6.56 20.00 22.28
N VAL A 333 -6.16 21.15 22.82
CA VAL A 333 -6.63 21.66 24.11
C VAL A 333 -7.26 23.03 23.89
N GLU A 334 -8.54 23.17 24.22
CA GLU A 334 -9.28 24.43 24.10
C GLU A 334 -9.56 24.99 25.50
N TYR A 335 -9.41 26.31 25.66
CA TYR A 335 -9.66 27.01 26.93
C TYR A 335 -10.87 27.97 26.79
N TYR A 336 -11.52 28.28 27.92
CA TYR A 336 -12.55 29.32 27.94
C TYR A 336 -11.95 30.71 27.69
N PRO A 337 -12.68 31.62 27.00
CA PRO A 337 -12.21 32.99 26.79
C PRO A 337 -11.91 33.71 28.12
N GLY A 338 -10.73 34.35 28.23
CA GLY A 338 -10.38 35.19 29.36
C GLY A 338 -9.87 34.47 30.61
N GLY A 339 -9.53 33.18 30.52
CA GLY A 339 -8.91 32.45 31.63
C GLY A 339 -8.16 31.19 31.21
N ASN A 340 -7.59 30.50 32.21
CA ASN A 340 -6.86 29.24 32.03
C ASN A 340 -7.77 28.01 32.27
N ALA A 341 -9.09 28.20 32.33
CA ALA A 341 -10.03 27.11 32.54
C ALA A 341 -10.16 26.27 31.26
N LEU A 342 -9.88 24.97 31.38
CA LEU A 342 -9.99 24.00 30.30
C LEU A 342 -11.45 23.88 29.84
N LYS A 343 -11.68 24.04 28.53
CA LYS A 343 -13.00 23.89 27.89
C LYS A 343 -13.17 22.51 27.29
N ALA A 344 -12.18 22.04 26.53
CA ALA A 344 -12.24 20.74 25.87
C ALA A 344 -10.83 20.20 25.61
N VAL A 345 -10.70 18.87 25.61
CA VAL A 345 -9.54 18.15 25.08
C VAL A 345 -10.07 17.20 24.02
N SER A 346 -9.46 17.22 22.84
CA SER A 346 -9.79 16.29 21.76
C SER A 346 -8.54 15.73 21.12
N SER A 347 -8.68 14.59 20.45
CA SER A 347 -7.61 13.94 19.70
C SER A 347 -8.18 13.38 18.40
N PRO A 348 -7.43 13.42 17.28
CA PRO A 348 -7.79 12.66 16.08
C PRO A 348 -7.78 11.14 16.31
N LEU A 349 -7.13 10.66 17.37
CA LEU A 349 -6.90 9.24 17.64
C LEU A 349 -6.06 8.52 16.56
N ASP A 350 -5.28 9.29 15.80
CA ASP A 350 -4.26 8.78 14.89
C ASP A 350 -2.93 8.62 15.63
N LEU A 351 -2.35 7.42 15.61
CA LEU A 351 -1.07 7.14 16.26
C LEU A 351 0.08 7.88 15.57
N LEU A 352 0.81 8.66 16.36
CA LEU A 352 1.97 9.44 15.93
C LEU A 352 3.20 9.03 16.74
N SER A 353 4.38 9.03 16.13
CA SER A 353 5.62 8.83 16.86
C SER A 353 6.11 10.14 17.47
N MET A 354 6.78 10.07 18.62
CA MET A 354 7.40 11.24 19.24
C MET A 354 8.39 11.91 18.27
N GLU A 355 9.14 11.13 17.50
CA GLU A 355 10.07 11.66 16.48
C GLU A 355 9.34 12.44 15.38
N ALA A 356 8.21 11.95 14.87
CA ALA A 356 7.41 12.70 13.90
C ALA A 356 6.81 13.97 14.51
N PHE A 357 6.40 13.92 15.79
CA PHE A 357 5.90 15.10 16.49
C PHE A 357 7.01 16.14 16.74
N GLU A 358 8.05 15.83 17.49
CA GLU A 358 9.07 16.80 17.87
C GLU A 358 10.09 17.06 16.75
N GLY A 359 10.54 16.00 16.09
CA GLY A 359 11.63 16.03 15.12
C GLY A 359 11.20 16.46 13.72
N GLU A 360 10.00 16.05 13.27
CA GLU A 360 9.46 16.42 11.95
C GLU A 360 8.43 17.56 12.02
N GLY A 361 7.99 17.93 13.22
CA GLY A 361 7.04 19.03 13.42
C GLY A 361 5.60 18.71 13.01
N VAL A 362 5.21 17.42 12.97
CA VAL A 362 3.86 17.01 12.59
C VAL A 362 2.85 17.44 13.66
N ARG A 363 1.84 18.22 13.27
CA ARG A 363 0.84 18.83 14.18
C ARG A 363 -0.61 18.59 13.75
N THR A 364 -0.84 17.67 12.83
CA THR A 364 -2.17 17.41 12.27
C THR A 364 -2.47 15.92 12.25
N GLY A 365 -3.75 15.55 12.24
CA GLY A 365 -4.20 14.18 11.98
C GLY A 365 -3.90 13.72 10.55
N VAL A 366 -4.28 12.48 10.25
CA VAL A 366 -4.09 11.85 8.93
C VAL A 366 -4.65 12.71 7.81
N TRP A 367 -5.82 13.34 8.00
CA TRP A 367 -6.50 14.10 6.96
C TRP A 367 -6.10 15.57 6.88
N ARG A 368 -5.14 16.02 7.71
CA ARG A 368 -4.54 17.36 7.67
C ARG A 368 -5.55 18.51 7.64
N GLY A 369 -6.74 18.33 8.21
CA GLY A 369 -7.74 19.40 8.33
C GLY A 369 -7.41 20.36 9.46
N ASP A 370 -7.77 21.65 9.33
CA ASP A 370 -7.58 22.65 10.38
C ASP A 370 -8.24 22.26 11.72
N GLN A 371 -9.31 21.46 11.65
CA GLN A 371 -10.02 20.93 12.82
C GLN A 371 -9.26 19.81 13.55
N GLU A 372 -8.31 19.15 12.88
CA GLU A 372 -7.50 18.04 13.41
C GLU A 372 -6.09 18.49 13.84
N ARG A 373 -5.84 19.81 13.88
CA ARG A 373 -4.59 20.33 14.40
C ARG A 373 -4.51 20.12 15.91
N PHE A 374 -3.35 19.69 16.38
CA PHE A 374 -3.03 19.48 17.79
C PHE A 374 -1.69 20.10 18.15
N ASP A 375 -1.54 20.49 19.42
CA ASP A 375 -0.37 21.22 19.91
C ASP A 375 0.43 20.42 20.94
N TYR A 376 -0.17 19.37 21.52
CA TYR A 376 0.45 18.53 22.54
C TYR A 376 0.52 17.08 22.08
N PHE A 377 1.41 16.31 22.70
CA PHE A 377 1.58 14.88 22.45
C PHE A 377 1.36 14.11 23.75
N LEU A 378 0.50 13.10 23.69
CA LEU A 378 0.25 12.17 24.78
C LEU A 378 0.92 10.83 24.45
N PRO A 379 2.09 10.51 25.05
CA PRO A 379 2.71 9.21 24.86
C PRO A 379 1.83 8.11 25.45
N LEU A 380 1.72 6.99 24.74
CA LEU A 380 0.99 5.82 25.19
C LEU A 380 1.97 4.78 25.72
N ILE A 381 1.68 4.28 26.93
CA ILE A 381 2.40 3.14 27.49
C ILE A 381 1.61 1.89 27.09
N PHE A 382 2.14 1.13 26.14
CA PHE A 382 1.60 -0.17 25.81
C PHE A 382 2.13 -1.18 26.82
N SER A 383 1.32 -1.58 27.80
CA SER A 383 1.68 -2.66 28.71
C SER A 383 1.94 -3.92 27.88
N THR A 384 3.13 -4.51 28.02
CA THR A 384 3.45 -5.83 27.46
C THR A 384 2.74 -6.97 28.19
N ASN A 385 2.09 -6.68 29.31
CA ASN A 385 1.36 -7.63 30.15
C ASN A 385 -0.12 -7.21 30.23
N SER A 386 -0.91 -7.53 29.21
CA SER A 386 -2.38 -7.43 29.25
C SER A 386 -3.01 -8.82 29.34
N GLY A 387 -2.64 -9.59 30.38
CA GLY A 387 -3.11 -10.96 30.56
C GLY A 387 -3.19 -11.48 32.00
N GLN A 388 -3.13 -10.62 33.02
CA GLN A 388 -3.46 -11.00 34.40
C GLN A 388 -4.40 -9.95 34.99
N GLY A 389 -5.69 -10.18 34.77
CA GLY A 389 -6.81 -9.52 35.42
C GLY A 389 -7.87 -10.57 35.68
#